data_AF-A0A9P9QTK4-F1
#
_entry.id   AF-A0A9P9QTK4-F1
#
_cell.length_a   1.000
_cell.length_b   1.000
_cell.length_c   1.000
_cell.angle_alpha   90.00
_cell.angle_beta   90.00
_cell.angle_gamma   90.00
#
_symmetry.space_group_name_H-M   'P 1'
#
loop_
_entity.id
_entity.type
_entity.pdbx_description
1 polymer ?
#
loop_
_entity_poly.entity_id
_entity_poly.type
_entity_poly.pdbx_seq_one_letter_code
_entity_poly.pdbx_strand_id
1 'polypeptide(L)'
;MAFEAATILQFVLLVAWTCLNDTPVNQKHVLFGQFFPTQADFDDIVSLISLVFAPGLFQVLQAATPPTIAYFKTLPTTDYKRWAIYALVLEKAGCRPRLYIGSGTGSRDGVHSRLVQYDSFKVFPRYVAKSIDEGFTIVHKGLLCWIPIPGVHLQPVIRLLFLVLEATFAFMFWAMKAKLADYGMSHICLWDRANLEYDGLCSHPSLKEGIRGDFGLSAEEIEVLAAERKQINAEKQAIRSANWYYSKMANDRDEFLDHVLETSNAWREANYERYMDNHRNYIADVRKSKKYHCEVCNFTTGYKTLLTKHRETPRHLYKTQSLERDLATKPYTCRTCSYATKKKRELTRHLSSARHKSKMATSSSSELD
;
A
#
# COMPACT_ATOMS: atom_id res chain seq x y z
N MET A 1 25.73 36.17 -19.47
CA MET A 1 25.57 34.74 -19.10
C MET A 1 25.65 33.94 -20.39
N ALA A 2 26.15 32.70 -20.39
CA ALA A 2 26.32 31.92 -21.63
C ALA A 2 24.98 31.54 -22.31
N PHE A 3 23.87 31.64 -21.57
CA PHE A 3 22.54 31.32 -22.03
C PHE A 3 21.61 32.51 -21.76
N GLU A 4 20.85 32.93 -22.77
CA GLU A 4 19.83 33.98 -22.66
C GLU A 4 18.49 33.47 -23.18
N ALA A 5 17.40 33.72 -22.45
CA ALA A 5 16.07 33.30 -22.82
C ALA A 5 15.00 34.16 -22.11
N ALA A 6 13.81 34.27 -22.72
CA ALA A 6 12.71 35.05 -22.17
C ALA A 6 11.89 34.29 -21.10
N THR A 7 11.95 32.96 -21.11
CA THR A 7 11.17 32.11 -20.20
C THR A 7 12.03 30.99 -19.62
N ILE A 8 11.63 30.45 -18.46
CA ILE A 8 12.29 29.30 -17.85
C ILE A 8 12.29 28.07 -18.74
N LEU A 9 11.21 27.83 -19.48
CA LEU A 9 11.11 26.70 -20.39
C LEU A 9 12.19 26.82 -21.47
N GLN A 10 12.22 27.94 -22.20
CA GLN A 10 13.24 28.18 -23.23
C GLN A 10 14.66 28.09 -22.68
N PHE A 11 14.91 28.66 -21.49
CA PHE A 11 16.22 28.59 -20.85
C PHE A 11 16.64 27.15 -20.58
N VAL A 12 15.79 26.37 -19.91
CA VAL A 12 16.11 24.99 -19.54
C VAL A 12 16.25 24.10 -20.77
N LEU A 13 15.42 24.29 -21.80
CA LEU A 13 15.53 23.52 -23.05
C LEU A 13 16.83 23.84 -23.81
N LEU A 14 17.23 25.11 -23.87
CA LEU A 14 18.50 25.51 -24.47
C LEU A 14 19.67 24.83 -23.75
N VAL A 15 19.73 24.94 -22.42
CA VAL A 15 20.80 24.31 -21.64
C VAL A 15 20.74 22.79 -21.71
N ALA A 16 19.54 22.19 -21.76
CA ALA A 16 19.37 20.75 -21.90
C ALA A 16 19.86 20.22 -23.24
N TRP A 17 19.57 20.94 -24.33
CA TRP A 17 20.07 20.61 -25.66
C TRP A 17 21.59 20.74 -25.73
N THR A 18 22.17 21.82 -25.20
CA THR A 18 23.63 21.96 -25.05
C THR A 18 24.22 20.83 -24.22
N CYS A 19 23.61 20.52 -23.07
CA CYS A 19 24.03 19.43 -22.20
C CYS A 19 24.05 18.08 -22.95
N LEU A 20 23.04 17.80 -23.76
CA LEU A 20 22.94 16.55 -24.51
C LEU A 20 24.00 16.43 -25.61
N ASN A 21 24.30 17.52 -26.30
CA ASN A 21 25.27 17.55 -27.39
C ASN A 21 26.71 17.53 -26.91
N ASP A 22 27.01 18.32 -25.89
CA ASP A 22 28.38 18.50 -25.39
C ASP A 22 28.81 17.32 -24.51
N THR A 23 27.86 16.55 -23.97
CA THR A 23 28.19 15.33 -23.21
C THR A 23 28.99 14.35 -24.08
N PRO A 24 30.21 13.94 -23.65
CA PRO A 24 31.02 13.00 -24.40
C PRO A 24 30.28 11.71 -24.75
N VAL A 25 30.52 11.17 -25.95
CA VAL A 25 29.78 9.99 -26.47
C VAL A 25 29.88 8.78 -25.54
N ASN A 26 31.02 8.56 -24.89
CA ASN A 26 31.22 7.47 -23.92
C ASN A 26 30.49 7.69 -22.57
N GLN A 27 29.85 8.85 -22.39
CA GLN A 27 29.02 9.21 -21.25
C GLN A 27 27.54 9.39 -21.61
N LYS A 28 27.13 9.10 -22.85
CA LYS A 28 25.71 9.09 -23.25
C LYS A 28 25.29 7.78 -23.89
N HIS A 29 24.07 7.35 -23.59
CA HIS A 29 23.46 6.18 -24.21
C HIS A 29 23.12 6.44 -25.69
N VAL A 30 23.21 5.42 -26.54
CA VAL A 30 22.99 5.55 -28.00
C VAL A 30 21.56 5.98 -28.36
N LEU A 31 20.59 5.63 -27.53
CA LEU A 31 19.16 5.97 -27.73
C LEU A 31 18.93 7.48 -27.84
N PHE A 32 19.74 8.32 -27.20
CA PHE A 32 19.59 9.76 -27.36
C PHE A 32 19.82 10.22 -28.80
N GLY A 33 20.80 9.65 -29.50
CA GLY A 33 21.01 9.96 -30.91
C GLY A 33 19.95 9.39 -31.84
N GLN A 34 19.25 8.32 -31.41
CA GLN A 34 18.15 7.73 -32.16
C GLN A 34 16.85 8.53 -32.04
N PHE A 35 16.54 9.04 -30.84
CA PHE A 35 15.27 9.70 -30.54
C PHE A 35 15.35 11.23 -30.49
N PHE A 36 16.54 11.80 -30.31
CA PHE A 36 16.80 13.24 -30.37
C PHE A 36 17.95 13.55 -31.35
N PRO A 37 17.83 13.21 -32.65
CA PRO A 37 18.89 13.47 -33.61
C PRO A 37 19.07 14.97 -33.89
N THR A 38 18.00 15.76 -33.78
CA THR A 38 18.04 17.22 -33.94
C THR A 38 17.34 17.94 -32.79
N GLN A 39 17.56 19.26 -32.69
CA GLN A 39 16.88 20.09 -31.71
C GLN A 39 15.36 20.12 -31.95
N ALA A 40 14.93 20.06 -33.20
CA ALA A 40 13.51 20.03 -33.54
C ALA A 40 12.83 18.77 -32.99
N ASP A 41 13.46 17.59 -33.11
CA ASP A 41 12.92 16.35 -32.54
C ASP A 41 12.83 16.42 -31.00
N PHE A 42 13.82 17.05 -30.37
CA PHE A 42 13.81 17.27 -28.93
C PHE A 42 12.66 18.20 -28.51
N ASP A 43 12.48 19.32 -29.23
CA ASP A 43 11.43 20.30 -28.98
C ASP A 43 10.04 19.73 -29.27
N ASP A 44 9.89 18.89 -30.30
CA ASP A 44 8.66 18.18 -30.63
C ASP A 44 8.20 17.29 -29.46
N ILE A 45 9.11 16.52 -28.86
CA ILE A 45 8.79 15.70 -27.68
C ILE A 45 8.43 16.56 -26.47
N VAL A 46 9.08 17.71 -26.28
CA VAL A 46 8.72 18.64 -25.21
C VAL A 46 7.33 19.24 -25.45
N SER A 47 6.93 19.48 -26.70
CA SER A 47 5.61 20.01 -27.04
C SER A 47 4.45 19.05 -26.69
N LEU A 48 4.74 17.74 -26.58
CA LEU A 48 3.77 16.72 -26.15
C LEU A 48 3.44 16.79 -24.66
N ILE A 49 4.19 17.56 -23.88
CA ILE A 49 4.05 17.62 -22.42
C ILE A 49 3.91 19.04 -21.89
N SER A 50 3.23 19.18 -20.76
CA SER A 50 3.14 20.46 -20.03
C SER A 50 4.16 20.49 -18.90
N LEU A 51 5.41 20.78 -19.24
CA LEU A 51 6.50 20.86 -18.26
C LEU A 51 6.32 22.09 -17.34
N VAL A 52 6.24 21.83 -16.04
CA VAL A 52 6.08 22.87 -15.00
C VAL A 52 7.33 22.93 -14.15
N PHE A 53 7.68 24.13 -13.69
CA PHE A 53 8.89 24.39 -12.91
C PHE A 53 8.57 24.91 -11.51
N ALA A 54 9.51 24.71 -10.59
CA ALA A 54 9.44 25.25 -9.24
C ALA A 54 9.32 26.79 -9.25
N PRO A 55 8.48 27.37 -8.36
CA PRO A 55 8.40 28.82 -8.21
C PRO A 55 9.77 29.43 -7.89
N GLY A 56 10.08 30.58 -8.49
CA GLY A 56 11.35 31.27 -8.25
C GLY A 56 12.58 30.66 -8.95
N LEU A 57 12.45 29.49 -9.59
CA LEU A 57 13.59 28.81 -10.22
C LEU A 57 14.23 29.66 -11.31
N PHE A 58 13.46 30.38 -12.11
CA PHE A 58 14.03 31.17 -13.21
C PHE A 58 14.91 32.31 -12.68
N GLN A 59 14.43 33.00 -11.66
CA GLN A 59 15.13 34.08 -10.98
C GLN A 59 16.45 33.59 -10.38
N VAL A 60 16.44 32.39 -9.79
CA VAL A 60 17.66 31.75 -9.28
C VAL A 60 18.65 31.48 -10.41
N LEU A 61 18.19 30.90 -11.52
CA LEU A 61 19.07 30.57 -12.65
C LEU A 61 19.67 31.81 -13.34
N GLN A 62 19.00 32.95 -13.25
CA GLN A 62 19.49 34.23 -13.77
C GLN A 62 20.34 35.02 -12.77
N ALA A 63 20.45 34.56 -11.51
CA ALA A 63 21.17 35.28 -10.48
C ALA A 63 22.69 35.20 -10.69
N ALA A 64 23.38 36.32 -10.44
CA ALA A 64 24.85 36.38 -10.53
C ALA A 64 25.56 35.56 -9.43
N THR A 65 24.87 35.27 -8.33
CA THR A 65 25.39 34.48 -7.20
C THR A 65 24.69 33.12 -7.15
N PRO A 66 25.40 32.06 -6.74
CA PRO A 66 24.80 30.73 -6.68
C PRO A 66 23.71 30.64 -5.61
N PRO A 67 22.70 29.77 -5.81
CA PRO A 67 21.70 29.53 -4.77
C PRO A 67 22.35 28.93 -3.52
N THR A 68 21.84 29.35 -2.36
CA THR A 68 22.15 28.70 -1.09
C THR A 68 21.28 27.45 -0.92
N ILE A 69 21.63 26.59 0.03
CA ILE A 69 20.82 25.45 0.46
C ILE A 69 19.44 25.87 0.97
N ALA A 70 19.32 27.09 1.49
CA ALA A 70 18.02 27.64 1.88
C ALA A 70 17.02 27.65 0.72
N TYR A 71 17.46 28.00 -0.51
CA TYR A 71 16.60 27.93 -1.70
C TYR A 71 16.11 26.50 -1.97
N PHE A 72 17.01 25.51 -1.92
CA PHE A 72 16.60 24.13 -2.16
C PHE A 72 15.58 23.64 -1.13
N LYS A 73 15.64 24.15 0.12
CA LYS A 73 14.66 23.87 1.19
C LYS A 73 13.32 24.57 0.99
N THR A 74 13.20 25.54 0.07
CA THR A 74 11.90 26.14 -0.30
C THR A 74 11.22 25.41 -1.46
N LEU A 75 11.89 24.43 -2.09
CA LEU A 75 11.31 23.70 -3.22
C LEU A 75 10.05 22.92 -2.80
N PRO A 76 9.01 22.84 -3.66
CA PRO A 76 7.75 22.17 -3.32
C PRO A 76 7.92 20.71 -2.89
N THR A 77 7.23 20.33 -1.82
CA THR A 77 7.25 18.97 -1.23
C THR A 77 5.90 18.26 -1.30
N THR A 78 5.00 18.75 -2.14
CA THR A 78 3.64 18.23 -2.26
C THR A 78 3.41 17.58 -3.61
N ASP A 79 2.44 16.67 -3.65
CA ASP A 79 1.97 16.00 -4.87
C ASP A 79 3.05 15.23 -5.64
N TYR A 80 3.59 14.18 -5.02
CA TYR A 80 4.66 13.38 -5.61
C TYR A 80 4.20 12.33 -6.63
N LYS A 81 2.89 12.16 -6.89
CA LYS A 81 2.38 11.17 -7.85
C LYS A 81 2.48 11.68 -9.29
N ARG A 82 3.71 11.98 -9.71
CA ARG A 82 4.08 12.65 -10.95
C ARG A 82 5.49 12.27 -11.36
N TRP A 83 5.85 12.49 -12.62
CA TRP A 83 7.24 12.43 -13.05
C TRP A 83 7.88 13.79 -12.79
N ALA A 84 9.03 13.81 -12.11
CA ALA A 84 9.73 15.05 -11.78
C ALA A 84 11.24 14.84 -11.72
N ILE A 85 11.96 15.96 -11.83
CA ILE A 85 13.31 16.12 -11.30
C ILE A 85 13.18 16.61 -9.86
N TYR A 86 13.85 15.95 -8.92
CA TYR A 86 13.85 16.31 -7.51
C TYR A 86 15.26 16.59 -7.01
N ALA A 87 15.34 17.40 -5.96
CA ALA A 87 16.55 17.69 -5.20
C ALA A 87 16.41 17.14 -3.77
N LEU A 88 17.44 16.44 -3.30
CA LEU A 88 17.60 16.06 -1.90
C LEU A 88 18.63 16.98 -1.25
N VAL A 89 18.28 17.53 -0.10
CA VAL A 89 19.22 18.26 0.76
C VAL A 89 19.59 17.35 1.94
N LEU A 90 20.88 17.14 2.12
CA LEU A 90 21.43 16.39 3.23
C LEU A 90 22.27 17.31 4.11
N GLU A 91 22.03 17.27 5.42
CA GLU A 91 22.74 18.08 6.41
C GLU A 91 23.34 17.20 7.51
N LYS A 92 24.47 17.67 8.05
CA LYS A 92 25.13 17.15 9.24
C LYS A 92 25.78 18.31 9.97
N ALA A 93 25.60 18.39 11.29
CA ALA A 93 26.14 19.48 12.09
C ALA A 93 27.68 19.60 11.91
N GLY A 94 28.16 20.83 11.68
CA GLY A 94 29.58 21.11 11.46
C GLY A 94 30.15 20.65 10.12
N CYS A 95 29.31 20.17 9.19
CA CYS A 95 29.72 19.76 7.85
C CYS A 95 29.03 20.62 6.78
N ARG A 96 29.68 20.76 5.63
CA ARG A 96 29.04 21.36 4.44
C ARG A 96 27.82 20.52 4.04
N PRO A 97 26.68 21.15 3.73
CA PRO A 97 25.50 20.44 3.24
C PRO A 97 25.76 19.79 1.89
N ARG A 98 24.96 18.76 1.57
CA ARG A 98 25.10 17.97 0.35
C ARG A 98 23.82 18.01 -0.49
N LEU A 99 24.00 18.12 -1.80
CA LEU A 99 22.93 18.19 -2.79
C LEU A 99 22.97 16.97 -3.70
N TYR A 100 21.82 16.31 -3.84
CA TYR A 100 21.62 15.27 -4.86
C TYR A 100 20.46 15.66 -5.76
N ILE A 101 20.63 15.47 -7.06
CA ILE A 101 19.58 15.65 -8.06
C ILE A 101 19.29 14.30 -8.70
N GLY A 102 18.01 13.98 -8.85
CA GLY A 102 17.57 12.75 -9.48
C GLY A 102 16.20 12.88 -10.11
N SER A 103 15.79 11.89 -10.90
CA SER A 103 14.45 11.83 -11.49
C SER A 103 13.62 10.66 -10.97
N GLY A 104 12.30 10.82 -11.03
CA GLY A 104 11.32 9.80 -10.61
C GLY A 104 10.49 9.28 -11.77
N THR A 105 11.13 8.67 -12.77
CA THR A 105 10.44 8.15 -13.97
C THR A 105 10.36 6.63 -14.03
N GLY A 106 11.13 5.93 -13.18
CA GLY A 106 11.30 4.46 -13.23
C GLY A 106 10.25 3.65 -12.47
N SER A 107 9.24 4.29 -11.87
CA SER A 107 8.23 3.62 -11.04
C SER A 107 6.81 4.01 -11.42
N ARG A 108 5.83 3.14 -11.10
CA ARG A 108 4.41 3.35 -11.43
C ARG A 108 3.86 4.66 -10.86
N ASP A 109 4.24 5.01 -9.64
CA ASP A 109 3.73 6.20 -8.94
C ASP A 109 4.72 7.38 -9.04
N GLY A 110 5.65 7.34 -10.01
CA GLY A 110 6.58 8.41 -10.31
C GLY A 110 7.59 8.67 -9.20
N VAL A 111 7.73 9.93 -8.79
CA VAL A 111 8.64 10.37 -7.72
C VAL A 111 8.21 9.86 -6.35
N HIS A 112 6.90 9.70 -6.12
CA HIS A 112 6.37 9.22 -4.85
C HIS A 112 7.03 7.91 -4.40
N SER A 113 7.06 6.89 -5.26
CA SER A 113 7.69 5.61 -4.91
C SER A 113 9.17 5.77 -4.56
N ARG A 114 9.87 6.69 -5.24
CA ARG A 114 11.30 6.91 -5.00
C ARG A 114 11.55 7.58 -3.66
N LEU A 115 10.76 8.57 -3.29
CA LEU A 115 10.91 9.25 -2.00
C LEU A 115 10.51 8.34 -0.83
N VAL A 116 9.49 7.50 -1.00
CA VAL A 116 9.10 6.46 -0.02
C VAL A 116 10.20 5.42 0.18
N GLN A 117 10.95 5.05 -0.87
CA GLN A 117 12.12 4.17 -0.73
C GLN A 117 13.21 4.80 0.16
N TYR A 118 13.38 6.12 0.07
CA TYR A 118 14.31 6.85 0.92
C TYR A 118 13.81 6.93 2.38
N ASP A 119 12.52 7.19 2.59
CA ASP A 119 11.92 7.20 3.94
C ASP A 119 12.01 5.83 4.63
N SER A 120 11.89 4.76 3.86
CA SER A 120 11.99 3.40 4.36
C SER A 120 13.43 2.85 4.42
N PHE A 121 14.44 3.68 4.13
CA PHE A 121 15.86 3.30 4.12
C PHE A 121 16.19 2.08 3.26
N LYS A 122 15.40 1.81 2.21
CA LYS A 122 15.52 0.58 1.41
C LYS A 122 16.56 0.68 0.31
N VAL A 123 16.48 1.73 -0.51
CA VAL A 123 17.29 1.87 -1.71
C VAL A 123 17.73 3.32 -1.87
N PHE A 124 19.04 3.56 -1.83
CA PHE A 124 19.64 4.87 -2.01
C PHE A 124 20.61 4.89 -3.21
N PRO A 125 20.76 6.03 -3.90
CA PRO A 125 21.91 6.27 -4.76
C PRO A 125 23.21 6.11 -3.95
N ARG A 126 24.28 5.59 -4.58
CA ARG A 126 25.54 5.22 -3.92
C ARG A 126 26.08 6.27 -2.94
N TYR A 127 26.11 7.54 -3.34
CA TYR A 127 26.69 8.62 -2.52
C TYR A 127 25.67 9.26 -1.56
N VAL A 128 24.37 9.07 -1.81
CA VAL A 128 23.35 9.35 -0.79
C VAL A 128 23.48 8.33 0.33
N ALA A 129 23.58 7.03 0.01
CA ALA A 129 23.82 5.96 0.98
C ALA A 129 25.07 6.24 1.83
N LYS A 130 26.20 6.49 1.16
CA LYS A 130 27.45 6.86 1.83
C LYS A 130 27.31 8.07 2.75
N SER A 131 26.52 9.07 2.36
CA SER A 131 26.28 10.24 3.22
C SER A 131 25.48 9.87 4.47
N ILE A 132 24.46 9.03 4.34
CA ILE A 132 23.69 8.51 5.47
C ILE A 132 24.61 7.72 6.42
N ASP A 133 25.48 6.84 5.88
CA ASP A 133 26.46 6.08 6.66
C ASP A 133 27.46 7.00 7.40
N GLU A 134 27.81 8.14 6.80
CA GLU A 134 28.64 9.19 7.40
C GLU A 134 27.89 10.06 8.42
N GLY A 135 26.60 9.79 8.69
CA GLY A 135 25.77 10.47 9.69
C GLY A 135 25.06 11.73 9.18
N PHE A 136 24.91 11.91 7.86
CA PHE A 136 24.03 12.93 7.31
C PHE A 136 22.57 12.46 7.34
N THR A 137 21.66 13.43 7.41
CA THR A 137 20.22 13.18 7.30
C THR A 137 19.64 13.90 6.09
N ILE A 138 18.70 13.28 5.38
CA ILE A 138 17.92 13.97 4.34
C ILE A 138 16.93 14.90 5.06
N VAL A 139 17.17 16.20 4.98
CA VAL A 139 16.34 17.23 5.63
C VAL A 139 15.28 17.82 4.70
N HIS A 140 15.41 17.65 3.38
CA HIS A 140 14.45 18.14 2.40
C HIS A 140 14.39 17.29 1.13
N LYS A 141 13.20 17.21 0.52
CA LYS A 141 12.91 16.47 -0.72
C LYS A 141 12.02 17.32 -1.65
N GLY A 142 12.65 18.22 -2.39
CA GLY A 142 11.94 19.21 -3.21
C GLY A 142 11.87 18.86 -4.70
N LEU A 143 10.87 19.34 -5.41
CA LEU A 143 10.76 19.19 -6.86
C LEU A 143 11.31 20.43 -7.60
N LEU A 144 12.08 20.22 -8.68
CA LEU A 144 12.63 21.27 -9.55
C LEU A 144 11.74 21.51 -10.78
N CYS A 145 11.33 20.44 -11.45
CA CYS A 145 10.37 20.49 -12.56
C CYS A 145 9.62 19.16 -12.67
N TRP A 146 8.43 19.16 -13.27
CA TRP A 146 7.54 18.00 -13.29
C TRP A 146 6.48 18.04 -14.38
N ILE A 147 5.89 16.86 -14.62
CA ILE A 147 4.70 16.64 -15.44
C ILE A 147 3.78 15.60 -14.77
N PRO A 148 2.46 15.57 -15.09
CA PRO A 148 1.65 14.39 -14.82
C PRO A 148 2.30 13.13 -15.38
N ILE A 149 2.05 11.96 -14.77
CA ILE A 149 2.57 10.69 -15.29
C ILE A 149 2.06 10.51 -16.73
N PRO A 150 2.94 10.40 -17.73
CA PRO A 150 2.50 10.34 -19.13
C PRO A 150 1.84 9.00 -19.46
N GLY A 151 1.05 9.00 -20.53
CA GLY A 151 0.46 7.79 -21.12
C GLY A 151 1.54 6.76 -21.46
N VAL A 152 1.21 5.47 -21.37
CA VAL A 152 2.22 4.41 -21.31
C VAL A 152 3.05 4.34 -22.59
N HIS A 153 2.44 4.56 -23.75
CA HIS A 153 3.12 4.67 -25.04
C HIS A 153 4.17 5.80 -25.11
N LEU A 154 3.98 6.92 -24.41
CA LEU A 154 4.94 8.04 -24.40
C LEU A 154 6.06 7.87 -23.36
N GLN A 155 5.88 6.98 -22.38
CA GLN A 155 6.81 6.83 -21.26
C GLN A 155 8.27 6.55 -21.69
N PRO A 156 8.57 5.69 -22.69
CA PRO A 156 9.96 5.44 -23.09
C PRO A 156 10.68 6.71 -23.53
N VAL A 157 10.05 7.48 -24.43
CA VAL A 157 10.67 8.69 -25.03
C VAL A 157 10.71 9.84 -24.02
N ILE A 158 9.63 10.06 -23.26
CA ILE A 158 9.63 11.10 -22.21
C ILE A 158 10.66 10.76 -21.10
N ARG A 159 10.93 9.48 -20.84
CA ARG A 159 11.99 9.09 -19.90
C ARG A 159 13.37 9.53 -20.39
N LEU A 160 13.64 9.48 -21.70
CA LEU A 160 14.87 10.04 -22.26
C LEU A 160 14.96 11.53 -21.93
N LEU A 161 13.90 12.30 -22.20
CA LEU A 161 13.86 13.73 -21.89
C LEU A 161 14.17 14.01 -20.41
N PHE A 162 13.56 13.25 -19.49
CA PHE A 162 13.82 13.41 -18.06
C PHE A 162 15.25 13.05 -17.65
N LEU A 163 15.89 12.08 -18.30
CA LEU A 163 17.31 11.80 -18.07
C LEU A 163 18.21 12.94 -18.59
N VAL A 164 17.82 13.60 -19.70
CA VAL A 164 18.49 14.83 -20.14
C VAL A 164 18.31 15.92 -19.08
N LEU A 165 17.08 16.23 -18.68
CA LEU A 165 16.79 17.25 -17.66
C LEU A 165 17.48 16.98 -16.32
N GLU A 166 17.56 15.72 -15.88
CA GLU A 166 18.29 15.33 -14.68
C GLU A 166 19.77 15.71 -14.77
N ALA A 167 20.44 15.39 -15.89
CA ALA A 167 21.82 15.76 -16.12
C ALA A 167 21.99 17.27 -16.21
N THR A 168 21.08 17.96 -16.91
CA THR A 168 21.06 19.42 -17.04
C THR A 168 21.02 20.08 -15.66
N PHE A 169 20.07 19.72 -14.79
CA PHE A 169 19.98 20.28 -13.45
C PHE A 169 21.16 19.86 -12.57
N ALA A 170 21.65 18.62 -12.71
CA ALA A 170 22.85 18.16 -11.99
C ALA A 170 24.09 19.00 -12.33
N PHE A 171 24.27 19.41 -13.58
CA PHE A 171 25.40 20.25 -13.98
C PHE A 171 25.17 21.74 -13.71
N MET A 172 23.97 22.28 -13.97
CA MET A 172 23.64 23.68 -13.71
C MET A 172 23.90 24.06 -12.25
N PHE A 173 23.43 23.22 -11.31
CA PHE A 173 23.66 23.39 -9.88
C PHE A 173 24.94 22.72 -9.36
N TRP A 174 25.70 22.06 -10.24
CA TRP A 174 26.86 21.25 -9.88
C TRP A 174 26.61 20.28 -8.71
N ALA A 175 25.51 19.53 -8.77
CA ALA A 175 25.23 18.44 -7.84
C ALA A 175 26.16 17.22 -8.06
N MET A 176 27.28 17.37 -8.77
CA MET A 176 28.27 16.33 -9.04
C MET A 176 29.22 16.15 -7.87
N LYS A 177 29.54 14.89 -7.52
CA LYS A 177 30.37 14.55 -6.35
C LYS A 177 31.76 15.18 -6.37
N ALA A 178 32.37 15.32 -7.55
CA ALA A 178 33.71 15.86 -7.68
C ALA A 178 33.59 17.35 -8.02
N LYS A 179 33.72 18.18 -6.98
CA LYS A 179 33.49 19.65 -7.05
C LYS A 179 34.29 20.35 -8.15
N LEU A 180 35.53 19.93 -8.39
CA LEU A 180 36.44 20.60 -9.35
C LEU A 180 36.72 19.77 -10.62
N ALA A 181 36.30 18.50 -10.69
CA ALA A 181 36.50 17.69 -11.89
C ALA A 181 35.61 18.19 -13.03
N ASP A 182 36.04 18.10 -14.28
CA ASP A 182 35.28 18.70 -15.38
C ASP A 182 34.09 17.84 -15.85
N TYR A 183 34.23 16.51 -15.82
CA TYR A 183 33.27 15.58 -16.47
C TYR A 183 33.04 15.84 -17.97
N GLY A 184 33.77 16.78 -18.59
CA GLY A 184 33.51 17.34 -19.92
C GLY A 184 32.40 18.40 -19.94
N MET A 185 31.91 18.85 -18.78
CA MET A 185 30.65 19.58 -18.63
C MET A 185 30.72 20.76 -17.64
N SER A 186 31.91 21.21 -17.24
CA SER A 186 32.04 22.34 -16.29
C SER A 186 31.44 23.64 -16.79
N HIS A 187 31.36 23.85 -18.10
CA HIS A 187 30.77 25.03 -18.75
C HIS A 187 29.24 25.10 -18.63
N ILE A 188 28.57 24.00 -18.28
CA ILE A 188 27.13 23.99 -18.00
C ILE A 188 26.81 24.55 -16.61
N CYS A 189 27.78 24.53 -15.68
CA CYS A 189 27.58 25.16 -14.38
C CYS A 189 27.46 26.67 -14.54
N LEU A 190 26.42 27.27 -13.96
CA LEU A 190 26.13 28.69 -14.13
C LEU A 190 27.01 29.61 -13.27
N TRP A 191 27.70 29.04 -12.29
CA TRP A 191 28.50 29.78 -11.31
C TRP A 191 29.89 29.18 -11.17
N ASP A 192 30.80 29.95 -10.59
CA ASP A 192 32.06 29.40 -10.13
C ASP A 192 31.81 28.33 -9.06
N ARG A 193 32.20 27.11 -9.40
CA ARG A 193 32.02 25.91 -8.57
C ARG A 193 32.73 26.05 -7.22
N ALA A 194 33.80 26.83 -7.11
CA ALA A 194 34.48 27.07 -5.85
C ALA A 194 33.55 27.74 -4.82
N ASN A 195 32.67 28.64 -5.29
CA ASN A 195 31.79 29.47 -4.48
C ASN A 195 30.50 28.79 -4.03
N LEU A 196 30.22 27.56 -4.51
CA LEU A 196 29.08 26.78 -4.03
C LEU A 196 29.29 26.41 -2.56
N GLU A 197 28.28 26.66 -1.71
CA GLU A 197 28.33 26.37 -0.27
C GLU A 197 28.07 24.89 0.08
N TYR A 198 27.58 24.13 -0.90
CA TYR A 198 27.27 22.71 -0.77
C TYR A 198 28.19 21.84 -1.62
N ASP A 199 28.15 20.53 -1.37
CA ASP A 199 28.85 19.51 -2.17
C ASP A 199 27.83 18.61 -2.90
N GLY A 200 28.15 18.22 -4.13
CA GLY A 200 27.30 17.34 -4.92
C GLY A 200 27.39 15.86 -4.53
N LEU A 201 26.43 15.05 -4.97
CA LEU A 201 26.37 13.60 -4.75
C LEU A 201 26.20 12.77 -6.03
N CYS A 202 25.92 13.39 -7.17
CA CYS A 202 25.77 12.71 -8.45
C CYS A 202 27.14 12.22 -8.94
N SER A 203 27.22 10.93 -9.26
CA SER A 203 28.51 10.30 -9.58
C SER A 203 28.90 10.36 -11.05
N HIS A 204 27.89 10.44 -11.91
CA HIS A 204 27.95 10.51 -13.37
C HIS A 204 26.66 11.19 -13.86
N PRO A 205 26.63 11.74 -15.09
CA PRO A 205 25.40 12.21 -15.69
C PRO A 205 24.43 11.04 -15.91
N SER A 206 23.14 11.28 -15.65
CA SER A 206 22.04 10.34 -15.93
C SER A 206 21.99 9.89 -17.40
N LEU A 207 22.59 10.64 -18.32
CA LEU A 207 22.76 10.28 -19.74
C LEU A 207 23.53 8.96 -19.94
N LYS A 208 24.36 8.55 -18.99
CA LYS A 208 25.12 7.30 -19.05
C LYS A 208 24.32 6.08 -18.55
N GLU A 209 23.15 6.30 -17.95
CA GLU A 209 22.38 5.21 -17.34
C GLU A 209 21.80 4.24 -18.37
N GLY A 210 21.55 3.01 -17.91
CA GLY A 210 20.79 2.03 -18.68
C GLY A 210 19.32 2.43 -18.72
N ILE A 211 18.79 2.69 -19.92
CA ILE A 211 17.46 3.25 -20.09
C ILE A 211 16.43 2.15 -20.29
N ARG A 212 15.46 2.08 -19.39
CA ARG A 212 14.35 1.12 -19.48
C ARG A 212 13.23 1.69 -20.34
N GLY A 213 12.74 0.90 -21.28
CA GLY A 213 11.60 1.23 -22.10
C GLY A 213 11.47 0.23 -23.24
N ASP A 214 10.24 0.00 -23.68
CA ASP A 214 9.93 -0.89 -24.80
C ASP A 214 10.09 -0.11 -26.13
N PHE A 215 11.28 0.47 -26.38
CA PHE A 215 11.56 1.42 -27.48
C PHE A 215 11.38 0.85 -28.90
N GLY A 216 11.33 -0.48 -29.05
CA GLY A 216 11.16 -1.15 -30.33
C GLY A 216 9.70 -1.52 -30.65
N LEU A 217 8.76 -1.17 -29.78
CA LEU A 217 7.35 -1.51 -29.93
C LEU A 217 6.54 -0.31 -30.44
N SER A 218 5.44 -0.58 -31.16
CA SER A 218 4.45 0.43 -31.52
C SER A 218 3.69 0.96 -30.30
N ALA A 219 3.00 2.09 -30.44
CA ALA A 219 2.17 2.62 -29.37
C ALA A 219 1.09 1.61 -28.92
N GLU A 220 0.47 0.92 -29.88
CA GLU A 220 -0.53 -0.11 -29.61
C GLU A 220 0.06 -1.32 -28.89
N GLU A 221 1.23 -1.80 -29.31
CA GLU A 221 1.94 -2.90 -28.67
C GLU A 221 2.34 -2.55 -27.22
N ILE A 222 2.76 -1.31 -26.97
CA ILE A 222 3.09 -0.83 -25.62
C ILE A 222 1.84 -0.83 -24.72
N GLU A 223 0.69 -0.36 -25.23
CA GLU A 223 -0.55 -0.32 -24.46
C GLU A 223 -1.07 -1.74 -24.16
N VAL A 224 -0.99 -2.68 -25.12
CA VAL A 224 -1.34 -4.09 -24.91
C VAL A 224 -0.44 -4.70 -23.83
N LEU A 225 0.88 -4.55 -23.96
CA LEU A 225 1.83 -5.09 -23.00
C LEU A 225 1.65 -4.48 -21.59
N ALA A 226 1.28 -3.20 -21.51
CA ALA A 226 0.97 -2.54 -20.26
C ALA A 226 -0.29 -3.10 -19.59
N ALA A 227 -1.33 -3.39 -20.37
CA ALA A 227 -2.56 -4.03 -19.89
C ALA A 227 -2.28 -5.44 -19.37
N GLU A 228 -1.49 -6.24 -20.09
CA GLU A 228 -1.06 -7.58 -19.65
C GLU A 228 -0.25 -7.52 -18.35
N ARG A 229 0.76 -6.63 -18.28
CA ARG A 229 1.56 -6.41 -17.05
C ARG A 229 0.67 -6.01 -15.87
N LYS A 230 -0.37 -5.19 -16.11
CA LYS A 230 -1.33 -4.79 -15.08
C LYS A 230 -2.15 -5.99 -14.58
N GLN A 231 -2.65 -6.83 -15.48
CA GLN A 231 -3.39 -8.05 -15.12
C GLN A 231 -2.53 -9.01 -14.31
N ILE A 232 -1.32 -9.34 -14.79
CA ILE A 232 -0.39 -10.24 -14.10
C ILE A 232 -0.06 -9.72 -12.69
N ASN A 233 0.15 -8.40 -12.55
CA ASN A 233 0.43 -7.82 -11.24
C ASN A 233 -0.79 -7.86 -10.31
N ALA A 234 -2.00 -7.69 -10.83
CA ALA A 234 -3.23 -7.82 -10.05
C ALA A 234 -3.43 -9.26 -9.55
N GLU A 235 -3.18 -10.26 -10.40
CA GLU A 235 -3.25 -11.68 -10.04
C GLU A 235 -2.20 -12.02 -8.96
N LYS A 236 -0.94 -11.61 -9.15
CA LYS A 236 0.11 -11.77 -8.14
C LYS A 236 -0.26 -11.11 -6.81
N GLN A 237 -0.86 -9.93 -6.85
CA GLN A 237 -1.31 -9.24 -5.65
C GLN A 237 -2.47 -9.98 -4.97
N ALA A 238 -3.43 -10.52 -5.73
CA ALA A 238 -4.52 -11.33 -5.21
C ALA A 238 -4.02 -12.60 -4.52
N ILE A 239 -3.08 -13.31 -5.15
CA ILE A 239 -2.43 -14.50 -4.56
C ILE A 239 -1.69 -14.12 -3.27
N ARG A 240 -0.90 -13.04 -3.28
CA ARG A 240 -0.19 -12.56 -2.08
C ARG A 240 -1.16 -12.19 -0.96
N SER A 241 -2.27 -11.54 -1.30
CA SER A 241 -3.32 -11.17 -0.34
C SER A 241 -3.99 -12.40 0.27
N ALA A 242 -4.39 -13.38 -0.55
CA ALA A 242 -4.99 -14.62 -0.09
C ALA A 242 -4.05 -15.43 0.81
N ASN A 243 -2.76 -15.44 0.48
CA ASN A 243 -1.74 -16.18 1.24
C ASN A 243 -1.16 -15.40 2.43
N TRP A 244 -1.52 -14.12 2.61
CA TRP A 244 -0.97 -13.27 3.67
C TRP A 244 -1.24 -13.85 5.06
N TYR A 245 -2.46 -14.32 5.30
CA TYR A 245 -2.85 -14.96 6.56
C TYR A 245 -1.99 -16.20 6.87
N TYR A 246 -1.86 -17.12 5.90
CA TYR A 246 -1.05 -18.33 6.07
C TYR A 246 0.42 -18.01 6.29
N SER A 247 0.96 -17.01 5.57
CA SER A 247 2.33 -16.55 5.75
C SER A 247 2.56 -15.98 7.17
N LYS A 248 1.61 -15.19 7.68
CA LYS A 248 1.68 -14.67 9.06
C LYS A 248 1.58 -15.80 10.09
N MET A 249 0.67 -16.75 9.89
CA MET A 249 0.57 -17.92 10.77
C MET A 249 1.81 -18.81 10.78
N ALA A 250 2.55 -18.90 9.66
CA ALA A 250 3.75 -19.71 9.58
C ALA A 250 4.99 -19.04 10.19
N ASN A 251 5.14 -17.73 10.02
CA ASN A 251 6.36 -17.01 10.39
C ASN A 251 6.27 -16.25 11.73
N ASP A 252 5.05 -15.92 12.17
CA ASP A 252 4.81 -14.93 13.21
C ASP A 252 3.49 -15.22 13.93
N ARG A 253 3.32 -16.47 14.37
CA ARG A 253 2.03 -17.00 14.81
C ARG A 253 1.50 -16.26 16.03
N ASP A 254 2.32 -16.15 17.06
CA ASP A 254 1.88 -15.71 18.38
C ASP A 254 1.55 -14.21 18.36
N GLU A 255 2.45 -13.37 17.80
CA GLU A 255 2.21 -11.92 17.66
C GLU A 255 0.97 -11.63 16.80
N PHE A 256 0.77 -12.40 15.72
CA PHE A 256 -0.42 -12.25 14.89
C PHE A 256 -1.71 -12.64 15.63
N LEU A 257 -1.69 -13.73 16.41
CA LEU A 257 -2.87 -14.14 17.18
C LEU A 257 -3.22 -13.11 18.24
N ASP A 258 -2.22 -12.56 18.94
CA ASP A 258 -2.43 -11.50 19.93
C ASP A 258 -3.05 -10.27 19.27
N HIS A 259 -2.52 -9.81 18.14
CA HIS A 259 -3.09 -8.70 17.39
C HIS A 259 -4.55 -8.96 16.93
N VAL A 260 -4.85 -10.17 16.46
CA VAL A 260 -6.22 -10.56 16.07
C VAL A 260 -7.16 -10.57 17.27
N LEU A 261 -6.70 -11.01 18.44
CA LEU A 261 -7.48 -11.00 19.67
C LEU A 261 -7.75 -9.57 20.14
N GLU A 262 -6.73 -8.72 20.17
CA GLU A 262 -6.85 -7.31 20.53
C GLU A 262 -7.84 -6.57 19.62
N THR A 263 -7.68 -6.70 18.30
CA THR A 263 -8.58 -6.08 17.32
C THR A 263 -10.01 -6.60 17.42
N SER A 264 -10.20 -7.90 17.66
CA SER A 264 -11.52 -8.50 17.88
C SER A 264 -12.18 -7.99 19.17
N ASN A 265 -11.41 -7.85 20.25
CA ASN A 265 -11.89 -7.29 21.52
C ASN A 265 -12.30 -5.83 21.35
N ALA A 266 -11.43 -5.00 20.77
CA ALA A 266 -11.70 -3.60 20.52
C ALA A 266 -12.95 -3.41 19.63
N TRP A 267 -13.12 -4.25 18.60
CA TRP A 267 -14.33 -4.23 17.77
C TRP A 267 -15.58 -4.59 18.57
N ARG A 268 -15.52 -5.63 19.41
CA ARG A 268 -16.64 -6.06 20.27
C ARG A 268 -17.02 -4.98 21.28
N GLU A 269 -16.05 -4.28 21.86
CA GLU A 269 -16.30 -3.16 22.77
C GLU A 269 -16.95 -1.98 22.04
N ALA A 270 -16.40 -1.59 20.88
CA ALA A 270 -16.95 -0.49 20.09
C ALA A 270 -18.32 -0.79 19.46
N ASN A 271 -18.64 -2.07 19.21
CA ASN A 271 -19.87 -2.52 18.55
C ASN A 271 -20.68 -3.47 19.42
N TYR A 272 -20.69 -3.22 20.74
CA TYR A 272 -21.27 -4.15 21.72
C TYR A 272 -22.73 -4.49 21.43
N GLU A 273 -23.57 -3.50 21.13
CA GLU A 273 -24.99 -3.73 20.83
C GLU A 273 -25.17 -4.64 19.61
N ARG A 274 -24.46 -4.34 18.52
CA ARG A 274 -24.51 -5.14 17.29
C ARG A 274 -23.99 -6.57 17.50
N TYR A 275 -22.95 -6.73 18.30
CA TYR A 275 -22.43 -8.05 18.68
C TYR A 275 -23.49 -8.85 19.46
N MET A 276 -24.15 -8.21 20.43
CA MET A 276 -25.21 -8.84 21.22
C MET A 276 -26.45 -9.17 20.40
N ASP A 277 -26.84 -8.34 19.44
CA ASP A 277 -27.93 -8.61 18.50
C ASP A 277 -27.66 -9.84 17.65
N ASN A 278 -26.48 -9.93 17.06
CA ASN A 278 -26.04 -11.10 16.32
C ASN A 278 -26.03 -12.36 17.20
N HIS A 279 -25.59 -12.23 18.46
CA HIS A 279 -25.59 -13.33 19.41
C HIS A 279 -27.01 -13.79 19.77
N ARG A 280 -27.95 -12.86 19.96
CA ARG A 280 -29.37 -13.16 20.19
C ARG A 280 -29.97 -13.88 19.00
N ASN A 281 -29.72 -13.39 17.78
CA ASN A 281 -30.20 -14.00 16.54
C ASN A 281 -29.65 -15.42 16.36
N TYR A 282 -28.36 -15.62 16.63
CA TYR A 282 -27.73 -16.94 16.63
C TYR A 282 -28.40 -17.90 17.64
N ILE A 283 -28.62 -17.46 18.89
CA ILE A 283 -29.30 -18.29 19.90
C ILE A 283 -30.72 -18.64 19.46
N ALA A 284 -31.46 -17.69 18.89
CA ALA A 284 -32.82 -17.91 18.39
C ALA A 284 -32.83 -18.96 17.27
N ASP A 285 -31.91 -18.86 16.32
CA ASP A 285 -31.76 -19.84 15.23
C ASP A 285 -31.37 -21.23 15.73
N VAL A 286 -30.44 -21.32 16.69
CA VAL A 286 -30.06 -22.59 17.33
C VAL A 286 -31.26 -23.23 18.04
N ARG A 287 -32.06 -22.43 18.75
CA ARG A 287 -33.28 -22.93 19.43
C ARG A 287 -34.34 -23.38 18.43
N LYS A 288 -34.51 -22.66 17.32
CA LYS A 288 -35.45 -23.00 16.26
C LYS A 288 -35.04 -24.28 15.52
N SER A 289 -33.77 -24.37 15.11
CA SER A 289 -33.25 -25.51 14.35
C SER A 289 -33.15 -26.79 15.19
N LYS A 290 -33.04 -26.68 16.52
CA LYS A 290 -32.85 -27.81 17.46
C LYS A 290 -31.76 -28.81 17.02
N LYS A 291 -30.75 -28.33 16.29
CA LYS A 291 -29.77 -29.18 15.58
C LYS A 291 -29.05 -30.17 16.50
N TYR A 292 -28.68 -29.76 17.71
CA TYR A 292 -28.15 -30.64 18.75
C TYR A 292 -28.97 -30.48 20.02
N HIS A 293 -29.97 -31.34 20.16
CA HIS A 293 -30.96 -31.29 21.23
C HIS A 293 -30.87 -32.50 22.16
N CYS A 294 -31.09 -32.27 23.45
CA CYS A 294 -31.27 -33.28 24.47
C CYS A 294 -32.73 -33.26 24.94
N GLU A 295 -33.48 -34.32 24.61
CA GLU A 295 -34.89 -34.46 24.97
C GLU A 295 -35.10 -34.56 26.49
N VAL A 296 -34.19 -35.24 27.20
CA VAL A 296 -34.27 -35.43 28.66
C VAL A 296 -34.19 -34.10 29.41
N CYS A 297 -33.29 -33.21 28.99
CA CYS A 297 -33.01 -31.96 29.67
C CYS A 297 -33.62 -30.73 28.98
N ASN A 298 -34.26 -30.91 27.82
CA ASN A 298 -34.66 -29.83 26.90
C ASN A 298 -33.51 -28.86 26.60
N PHE A 299 -32.28 -29.38 26.55
CA PHE A 299 -31.06 -28.60 26.31
C PHE A 299 -30.77 -28.57 24.81
N THR A 300 -30.58 -27.38 24.23
CA THR A 300 -30.30 -27.20 22.80
C THR A 300 -29.01 -26.41 22.63
N THR A 301 -28.17 -26.84 21.71
CA THR A 301 -26.90 -26.17 21.41
C THR A 301 -26.59 -26.23 19.91
N GLY A 302 -25.76 -25.30 19.43
CA GLY A 302 -25.27 -25.27 18.05
C GLY A 302 -24.10 -26.24 17.81
N TYR A 303 -23.56 -26.89 18.84
CA TYR A 303 -22.35 -27.71 18.76
C TYR A 303 -22.54 -29.13 19.30
N LYS A 304 -22.20 -30.13 18.49
CA LYS A 304 -22.27 -31.56 18.87
C LYS A 304 -21.46 -31.89 20.14
N THR A 305 -20.25 -31.34 20.24
CA THR A 305 -19.33 -31.59 21.38
C THR A 305 -19.92 -31.12 22.70
N LEU A 306 -20.65 -30.00 22.72
CA LEU A 306 -21.32 -29.50 23.91
C LEU A 306 -22.51 -30.37 24.31
N LEU A 307 -23.24 -30.95 23.35
CA LEU A 307 -24.30 -31.92 23.65
C LEU A 307 -23.71 -33.21 24.26
N THR A 308 -22.57 -33.68 23.75
CA THR A 308 -21.86 -34.84 24.32
C THR A 308 -21.47 -34.55 25.77
N LYS A 309 -20.77 -33.44 26.02
CA LYS A 309 -20.39 -33.02 27.37
C LYS A 309 -21.60 -32.83 28.28
N HIS A 310 -22.69 -32.26 27.76
CA HIS A 310 -23.94 -32.11 28.50
C HIS A 310 -24.46 -33.47 29.00
N ARG A 311 -24.44 -34.52 28.16
CA ARG A 311 -24.90 -35.86 28.51
C ARG A 311 -24.04 -36.52 29.59
N GLU A 312 -22.77 -36.14 29.67
CA GLU A 312 -21.83 -36.61 30.69
C GLU A 312 -22.00 -35.87 32.03
N THR A 313 -22.77 -34.76 32.07
CA THR A 313 -22.93 -34.01 33.31
C THR A 313 -23.68 -34.81 34.38
N PRO A 314 -23.30 -34.71 35.67
CA PRO A 314 -24.01 -35.39 36.76
C PRO A 314 -25.50 -35.06 36.80
N ARG A 315 -25.87 -33.82 36.40
CA ARG A 315 -27.26 -33.38 36.34
C ARG A 315 -28.06 -34.12 35.26
N HIS A 316 -27.47 -34.32 34.08
CA HIS A 316 -28.11 -35.08 33.01
C HIS A 316 -28.27 -36.55 33.44
N LEU A 317 -27.19 -37.17 33.94
CA LEU A 317 -27.20 -38.56 34.40
C LEU A 317 -28.22 -38.80 35.52
N TYR A 318 -28.28 -37.91 36.51
CA TYR A 318 -29.28 -37.98 37.58
C TYR A 318 -30.71 -37.91 37.04
N LYS A 319 -30.97 -37.00 36.08
CA LYS A 319 -32.29 -36.85 35.49
C LYS A 319 -32.70 -38.08 34.67
N THR A 320 -31.78 -38.65 33.92
CA THR A 320 -31.99 -39.90 33.18
C THR A 320 -32.27 -41.07 34.13
N GLN A 321 -31.47 -41.24 35.19
CA GLN A 321 -31.68 -42.30 36.20
C GLN A 321 -33.01 -42.12 36.97
N SER A 322 -33.40 -40.88 37.28
CA SER A 322 -34.69 -40.60 37.91
C SER A 322 -35.87 -41.00 37.01
N LEU A 323 -35.77 -40.73 35.71
CA LEU A 323 -36.80 -41.14 34.74
C LEU A 323 -36.88 -42.66 34.61
N GLU A 324 -35.73 -43.35 34.59
CA GLU A 324 -35.67 -44.82 34.59
C GLU A 324 -36.32 -45.42 35.85
N ARG A 325 -36.06 -44.83 37.02
CA ARG A 325 -36.68 -45.24 38.30
C ARG A 325 -38.19 -44.98 38.33
N ASP A 326 -38.63 -43.85 37.81
CA ASP A 326 -40.06 -43.53 37.71
C ASP A 326 -40.77 -44.49 36.76
N LEU A 327 -40.15 -44.86 35.63
CA LEU A 327 -40.68 -45.89 34.71
C LEU A 327 -40.75 -47.27 35.38
N ALA A 328 -39.77 -47.64 36.21
CA ALA A 328 -39.77 -48.91 36.94
C ALA A 328 -40.86 -48.98 38.02
N THR A 329 -41.16 -47.85 38.68
CA THR A 329 -42.12 -47.82 39.81
C THR A 329 -43.53 -47.39 39.42
N LYS A 330 -43.68 -46.67 38.30
CA LYS A 330 -44.94 -46.13 37.76
C LYS A 330 -44.95 -46.34 36.23
N PRO A 331 -45.16 -47.58 35.75
CA PRO A 331 -44.99 -47.93 34.33
C PRO A 331 -46.00 -47.24 33.39
N TYR A 332 -47.10 -46.70 33.92
CA TYR A 332 -48.11 -46.02 33.12
C TYR A 332 -47.87 -44.51 33.14
N THR A 333 -47.14 -44.02 32.14
CA THR A 333 -46.82 -42.60 31.97
C THR A 333 -47.63 -41.97 30.84
N CYS A 334 -47.97 -40.69 31.00
CA CYS A 334 -48.52 -39.89 29.94
C CYS A 334 -47.37 -39.37 29.06
N ARG A 335 -47.46 -39.52 27.74
CA ARG A 335 -46.40 -39.08 26.81
C ARG A 335 -46.36 -37.57 26.61
N THR A 336 -47.47 -36.90 26.90
CA THR A 336 -47.66 -35.48 26.59
C THR A 336 -47.60 -34.59 27.83
N CYS A 337 -47.51 -35.16 29.03
CA CYS A 337 -47.23 -34.42 30.25
C CYS A 337 -46.54 -35.30 31.30
N SER A 338 -45.97 -34.71 32.36
CA SER A 338 -45.19 -35.44 33.38
C SER A 338 -46.03 -36.33 34.33
N TYR A 339 -47.24 -36.74 33.96
CA TYR A 339 -48.07 -37.62 34.79
C TYR A 339 -47.61 -39.09 34.68
N ALA A 340 -47.35 -39.72 35.82
CA ALA A 340 -46.95 -41.13 35.92
C ALA A 340 -47.73 -41.82 37.04
N THR A 341 -48.18 -43.05 36.81
CA THR A 341 -48.94 -43.82 37.79
C THR A 341 -48.63 -45.32 37.75
N LYS A 342 -48.91 -45.99 38.87
CA LYS A 342 -48.74 -47.45 39.01
C LYS A 342 -49.87 -48.26 38.37
N LYS A 343 -51.01 -47.64 38.08
CA LYS A 343 -52.24 -48.33 37.64
C LYS A 343 -52.72 -47.81 36.28
N LYS A 344 -52.97 -48.71 35.32
CA LYS A 344 -53.45 -48.34 33.97
C LYS A 344 -54.73 -47.51 33.98
N ARG A 345 -55.70 -47.86 34.84
CA ARG A 345 -56.99 -47.13 34.99
C ARG A 345 -56.80 -45.66 35.35
N GLU A 346 -55.77 -45.36 36.15
CA GLU A 346 -55.46 -44.00 36.58
C GLU A 346 -54.91 -43.15 35.42
N LEU A 347 -54.09 -43.76 34.56
CA LEU A 347 -53.64 -43.12 33.33
C LEU A 347 -54.81 -42.87 32.38
N THR A 348 -55.71 -43.83 32.19
CA THR A 348 -56.90 -43.64 31.36
C THR A 348 -57.79 -42.51 31.88
N ARG A 349 -57.99 -42.43 33.20
CA ARG A 349 -58.74 -41.34 33.86
C ARG A 349 -58.04 -40.00 33.70
N HIS A 350 -56.71 -39.97 33.80
CA HIS A 350 -55.93 -38.77 33.55
C HIS A 350 -56.12 -38.28 32.11
N LEU A 351 -55.97 -39.17 31.12
CA LEU A 351 -56.12 -38.85 29.70
C LEU A 351 -57.54 -38.34 29.35
N SER A 352 -58.57 -38.84 30.04
CA SER A 352 -59.95 -38.40 29.82
C SER A 352 -60.35 -37.13 30.58
N SER A 353 -59.53 -36.67 31.52
CA SER A 353 -59.83 -35.49 32.35
C SER A 353 -59.84 -34.19 31.54
N ALA A 354 -60.76 -33.28 31.87
CA ALA A 354 -60.86 -31.96 31.24
C ALA A 354 -59.54 -31.16 31.37
N ARG A 355 -58.83 -31.31 32.50
CA ARG A 355 -57.53 -30.68 32.74
C ARG A 355 -56.42 -31.19 31.82
N HIS A 356 -56.42 -32.48 31.48
CA HIS A 356 -55.47 -33.01 30.52
C HIS A 356 -55.82 -32.54 29.10
N LYS A 357 -57.10 -32.58 28.73
CA LYS A 357 -57.58 -32.12 27.42
C LYS A 357 -57.31 -30.63 27.18
N SER A 358 -57.49 -29.76 28.18
CA SER A 358 -57.18 -28.33 28.06
C SER A 358 -55.68 -28.06 27.95
N LYS A 359 -54.86 -28.84 28.66
CA LYS A 359 -53.40 -28.80 28.54
C LYS A 359 -52.92 -29.30 27.17
N MET A 360 -53.61 -30.27 26.57
CA MET A 360 -53.34 -30.71 25.19
C MET A 360 -53.70 -29.63 24.16
N ALA A 361 -54.85 -28.98 24.31
CA ALA A 361 -55.26 -27.90 23.41
C ALA A 361 -54.29 -26.70 23.39
N THR A 362 -53.68 -26.38 24.54
CA THR A 362 -52.66 -25.32 24.68
C THR A 362 -51.25 -25.75 24.26
N SER A 363 -50.94 -27.05 24.29
CA SER A 363 -49.66 -27.60 23.82
C SER A 363 -49.60 -27.73 22.30
N SER A 364 -50.75 -27.94 21.64
CA SER A 364 -50.87 -28.00 20.17
C SER A 364 -50.97 -26.63 19.50
N SER A 365 -51.22 -25.55 20.25
CA SER A 365 -51.25 -24.17 19.72
C SER A 365 -49.89 -23.45 19.83
N SER A 366 -48.86 -24.08 20.43
CA SER A 366 -47.49 -23.56 20.49
C SER A 366 -46.53 -24.13 19.43
N GLU A 367 -47.05 -24.84 18.43
CA GLU A 367 -46.27 -25.36 17.27
C GLU A 367 -46.62 -24.66 15.94
N LEU A 368 -47.38 -23.56 15.97
CA LEU A 368 -47.73 -22.76 14.79
C LEU A 368 -47.48 -21.25 14.94
N ASP A 369 -46.51 -20.85 15.77
CA ASP A 369 -45.91 -19.50 15.76
C ASP A 369 -44.38 -19.57 15.78
#